data_AF-X1MYZ5-F1
#
_entry.id   AF-X1MYZ5-F1
#
_cell.length_a   1.000
_cell.length_b   1.000
_cell.length_c   1.000
_cell.angle_alpha   90.00
_cell.angle_beta   90.00
_cell.angle_gamma   90.00
#
_symmetry.space_group_name_H-M   'P 1'
#
loop_
_entity.id
_entity.type
_entity.pdbx_description
1 polymer ?
#
loop_
_entity_poly.entity_id
_entity_poly.type
_entity_poly.pdbx_seq_one_letter_code
_entity_poly.pdbx_strand_id
1 'polypeptide(L)'
;DELSWMTPECIAYPDTYYSETKCAKYYARGILMNLGMDVIVSQFYAVPGEHPLQIVHTIQNLCTIMAGANPTDLPIEVQSEATNIKSYSFSLSNGDNLIAMWTEGVAVDEDSGVKADLTFTGLSGREVIGIGVLNGYMQSIAVSNENGNLVIQNLIVRDYPLILHVVK
;
A
#
# COMPACT_ATOMS: atom_id res chain seq x y z
N ASP A 1 19.14 13.21 -0.90
CA ASP A 1 18.14 13.50 -1.93
C ASP A 1 16.75 13.24 -1.38
N GLU A 2 15.87 14.23 -1.49
CA GLU A 2 14.48 14.19 -1.02
C GLU A 2 13.57 13.77 -2.18
N LEU A 3 12.75 12.75 -1.99
CA LEU A 3 11.68 12.41 -2.94
C LEU A 3 10.51 13.37 -2.71
N SER A 4 10.35 14.34 -3.61
CA SER A 4 9.27 15.34 -3.54
C SER A 4 8.25 15.11 -4.64
N TRP A 5 6.97 15.01 -4.27
CA TRP A 5 5.84 15.08 -5.20
C TRP A 5 4.98 16.29 -4.82
N MET A 6 4.72 17.16 -5.79
CA MET A 6 4.09 18.46 -5.58
C MET A 6 2.79 18.60 -6.39
N THR A 7 1.82 19.26 -5.80
CA THR A 7 0.57 19.67 -6.46
C THR A 7 0.76 21.08 -7.07
N PRO A 8 -0.07 21.49 -8.05
CA PRO A 8 -0.05 22.84 -8.65
C PRO A 8 0.02 24.02 -7.67
N GLU A 9 -0.46 23.82 -6.44
CA GLU A 9 -0.58 24.83 -5.41
C GLU A 9 0.76 25.11 -4.68
N CYS A 10 1.81 24.33 -4.94
CA CYS A 10 3.13 24.52 -4.35
C CYS A 10 4.02 25.40 -5.25
N ILE A 11 4.07 26.71 -4.96
CA ILE A 11 4.68 27.74 -5.82
C ILE A 11 6.24 27.71 -5.85
N ALA A 12 6.89 26.78 -5.14
CA ALA A 12 8.33 26.87 -4.86
C ALA A 12 9.27 26.34 -5.95
N TYR A 13 8.84 25.46 -6.86
CA TYR A 13 9.72 24.88 -7.90
C TYR A 13 8.97 24.63 -9.22
N PRO A 14 9.56 24.94 -10.38
CA PRO A 14 8.88 24.81 -11.66
C PRO A 14 9.03 23.37 -12.20
N ASP A 15 7.95 22.88 -12.83
CA ASP A 15 7.91 22.02 -14.02
C ASP A 15 7.23 20.65 -13.91
N THR A 16 6.84 20.15 -12.73
CA THR A 16 5.95 18.97 -12.70
C THR A 16 4.91 19.04 -11.59
N TYR A 17 3.67 19.28 -12.00
CA TYR A 17 2.51 19.23 -11.13
C TYR A 17 1.73 17.95 -11.39
N TYR A 18 1.51 17.17 -10.34
CA TYR A 18 0.61 16.02 -10.39
C TYR A 18 -0.70 16.38 -9.69
N SER A 19 -1.76 15.66 -10.02
CA SER A 19 -2.99 15.70 -9.22
C SER A 19 -2.69 15.25 -7.79
N GLU A 20 -3.51 15.71 -6.86
CA GLU A 20 -3.43 15.31 -5.47
C GLU A 20 -3.49 13.79 -5.29
N THR A 21 -4.38 13.12 -6.04
CA THR A 21 -4.49 11.65 -6.07
C THR A 21 -3.16 11.00 -6.42
N LYS A 22 -2.51 11.44 -7.50
CA LYS A 22 -1.20 10.87 -7.91
C LYS A 22 -0.13 11.10 -6.85
N CYS A 23 -0.09 12.29 -6.26
CA CYS A 23 0.81 12.57 -5.14
C CYS A 23 0.54 11.62 -3.96
N ALA A 24 -0.71 11.46 -3.55
CA ALA A 24 -1.09 10.57 -2.44
C ALA A 24 -0.67 9.12 -2.70
N LYS A 25 -0.87 8.62 -3.93
CA LYS A 25 -0.40 7.29 -4.35
C LYS A 25 1.12 7.18 -4.20
N TYR A 26 1.88 8.14 -4.71
CA TYR A 26 3.34 8.11 -4.61
C TYR A 26 3.85 8.21 -3.16
N TYR A 27 3.28 9.09 -2.34
CA TYR A 27 3.59 9.15 -0.91
C TYR A 27 3.33 7.82 -0.22
N ALA A 28 2.20 7.18 -0.49
CA ALA A 28 1.85 5.90 0.11
C ALA A 28 2.86 4.79 -0.27
N ARG A 29 3.21 4.69 -1.56
CA ARG A 29 4.23 3.74 -2.03
C ARG A 29 5.58 4.02 -1.37
N GLY A 30 6.02 5.28 -1.35
CA GLY A 30 7.31 5.68 -0.79
C GLY A 30 7.42 5.40 0.70
N ILE A 31 6.38 5.71 1.49
CA ILE A 31 6.34 5.43 2.93
C ILE A 31 6.44 3.93 3.20
N LEU A 32 5.61 3.11 2.53
CA LEU A 32 5.59 1.67 2.75
C LEU A 32 6.84 0.96 2.25
N MET A 33 7.40 1.40 1.12
CA MET A 33 8.67 0.90 0.62
C MET A 33 9.80 1.14 1.63
N ASN A 34 9.93 2.35 2.16
CA ASN A 34 10.97 2.67 3.14
C ASN A 34 10.74 1.93 4.46
N LEU A 35 9.51 1.88 4.96
CA LEU A 35 9.18 1.12 6.17
C LEU A 35 9.48 -0.37 5.99
N GLY A 36 9.18 -0.94 4.82
CA GLY A 36 9.49 -2.33 4.48
C GLY A 36 10.99 -2.63 4.37
N MET A 37 11.83 -1.60 4.20
CA MET A 37 13.29 -1.70 4.24
C MET A 37 13.87 -1.35 5.63
N ASP A 38 13.02 -1.23 6.65
CA ASP A 38 13.39 -0.79 8.01
C ASP A 38 14.01 0.63 8.04
N VAL A 39 13.51 1.52 7.17
CA VAL A 39 13.93 2.93 7.08
C VAL A 39 12.79 3.84 7.53
N ILE A 40 13.06 4.64 8.55
CA ILE A 40 12.12 5.67 9.03
C ILE A 40 12.18 6.87 8.09
N VAL A 41 11.02 7.34 7.64
CA VAL A 41 10.89 8.54 6.82
C VAL A 41 9.96 9.54 7.50
N SER A 42 10.23 10.82 7.30
CA SER A 42 9.33 11.91 7.64
C SER A 42 8.86 12.60 6.37
N GLN A 43 7.60 13.01 6.33
CA GLN A 43 7.13 13.91 5.29
C GLN A 43 7.43 15.36 5.69
N PHE A 44 7.94 16.14 4.74
CA PHE A 44 7.95 17.60 4.82
C PHE A 44 7.05 18.15 3.72
N TYR A 45 6.20 19.11 4.07
CA TYR A 45 5.33 19.79 3.10
C TYR A 45 5.35 21.29 3.36
N ALA A 46 5.73 22.08 2.36
CA ALA A 46 5.63 23.53 2.40
C ALA A 46 4.26 23.95 1.83
N VAL A 47 3.32 24.33 2.68
CA VAL A 47 1.96 24.73 2.26
C VAL A 47 1.88 26.26 2.23
N PRO A 48 1.61 26.93 1.08
CA PRO A 48 1.37 28.37 1.07
C PRO A 48 -0.11 28.77 1.25
N GLY A 49 -1.06 27.81 1.30
CA GLY A 49 -2.49 28.08 1.31
C GLY A 49 -3.36 26.99 1.96
N GLU A 50 -3.89 26.06 1.17
CA GLU A 50 -4.75 24.96 1.64
C GLU A 50 -3.98 23.64 1.66
N HIS A 51 -4.27 22.79 2.67
CA HIS A 51 -3.65 21.47 2.77
C HIS A 51 -4.26 20.50 1.77
N PRO A 52 -3.46 19.70 1.05
CA PRO A 52 -3.97 18.59 0.24
C PRO A 52 -4.55 17.49 1.16
N LEU A 53 -5.87 17.51 1.35
CA LEU A 53 -6.59 16.64 2.28
C LEU A 53 -6.43 15.14 1.98
N GLN A 54 -6.42 14.71 0.72
CA GLN A 54 -6.24 13.31 0.36
C GLN A 54 -4.83 12.82 0.67
N ILE A 55 -3.79 13.64 0.47
CA ILE A 55 -2.42 13.29 0.89
C ILE A 55 -2.38 13.14 2.40
N VAL A 56 -2.92 14.13 3.14
CA VAL A 56 -2.95 14.13 4.61
C VAL A 56 -3.71 12.91 5.14
N HIS A 57 -4.91 12.62 4.62
CA HIS A 57 -5.70 11.46 5.02
C HIS A 57 -5.02 10.14 4.68
N THR A 58 -4.40 10.03 3.51
CA THR A 58 -3.65 8.81 3.13
C THR A 58 -2.53 8.54 4.13
N ILE A 59 -1.80 9.58 4.54
CA ILE A 59 -0.71 9.45 5.52
C ILE A 59 -1.26 9.11 6.90
N GLN A 60 -2.33 9.76 7.35
CA GLN A 60 -3.00 9.41 8.61
C GLN A 60 -3.48 7.96 8.63
N ASN A 61 -4.07 7.49 7.53
CA ASN A 61 -4.50 6.10 7.37
C ASN A 61 -3.31 5.16 7.50
N LEU A 62 -2.20 5.44 6.80
CA LEU A 62 -0.99 4.63 6.90
C LEU A 62 -0.40 4.63 8.32
N CYS A 63 -0.32 5.78 8.99
CA CYS A 63 0.14 5.85 10.37
C CYS A 63 -0.74 5.00 11.31
N THR A 64 -2.05 4.97 11.06
CA THR A 64 -3.00 4.17 11.85
C THR A 64 -2.85 2.69 11.57
N ILE A 65 -2.84 2.29 10.29
CA ILE A 65 -2.76 0.89 9.86
C ILE A 65 -1.41 0.27 10.27
N MET A 66 -0.32 1.02 10.11
CA MET A 66 1.04 0.53 10.34
C MET A 66 1.53 0.71 11.78
N ALA A 67 0.66 1.14 12.70
CA ALA A 67 1.05 1.37 14.08
C ALA A 67 1.57 0.09 14.75
N GLY A 68 2.85 0.09 15.14
CA GLY A 68 3.51 -1.06 15.76
C GLY A 68 3.84 -2.21 14.80
N ALA A 69 3.70 -1.99 13.49
CA ALA A 69 4.11 -2.94 12.47
C ALA A 69 5.64 -2.96 12.32
N ASN A 70 6.23 -4.16 12.23
CA ASN A 70 7.66 -4.35 11.98
C ASN A 70 7.84 -5.08 10.65
N PRO A 71 8.79 -4.68 9.79
CA PRO A 71 9.06 -5.39 8.55
C PRO A 71 9.40 -6.85 8.85
N THR A 72 8.88 -7.76 8.02
CA THR A 72 9.13 -9.19 8.15
C THR A 72 9.21 -9.83 6.78
N ASP A 73 9.97 -10.91 6.69
CA ASP A 73 9.91 -11.78 5.52
C ASP A 73 8.71 -12.73 5.67
N LEU A 74 7.72 -12.55 4.80
CA LEU A 74 6.61 -13.48 4.65
C LEU A 74 6.62 -13.97 3.20
N PRO A 75 6.82 -15.27 2.94
CA PRO A 75 6.76 -15.82 1.59
C PRO A 75 5.35 -15.66 1.00
N ILE A 76 5.26 -14.98 -0.15
CA ILE A 76 4.02 -14.78 -0.91
C ILE A 76 4.33 -15.13 -2.36
N GLU A 77 3.60 -16.10 -2.89
CA GLU A 77 3.62 -16.37 -4.33
C GLU A 77 2.56 -15.48 -4.99
N VAL A 78 2.97 -14.72 -5.98
CA VAL A 78 2.10 -13.82 -6.76
C VAL A 78 2.04 -14.34 -8.19
N GLN A 79 0.83 -14.66 -8.65
CA GLN A 79 0.57 -15.03 -10.04
C GLN A 79 -0.26 -13.93 -10.69
N SER A 80 0.28 -13.26 -11.69
CA SER A 80 -0.38 -12.17 -12.41
C SER A 80 0.19 -12.02 -13.81
N GLU A 81 -0.57 -11.42 -14.71
CA GLU A 81 -0.04 -10.91 -15.99
C GLU A 81 0.90 -9.72 -15.79
N ALA A 82 0.75 -8.98 -14.69
CA ALA A 82 1.64 -7.88 -14.34
C ALA A 82 2.95 -8.39 -13.74
N THR A 83 4.07 -7.95 -14.31
CA THR A 83 5.43 -8.34 -13.88
C THR A 83 6.05 -7.37 -12.87
N ASN A 84 5.34 -6.30 -12.55
CA ASN A 84 5.80 -5.16 -11.77
C ASN A 84 5.05 -5.02 -10.44
N ILE A 85 4.42 -6.08 -9.93
CA ILE A 85 3.80 -6.07 -8.61
C ILE A 85 4.91 -5.99 -7.55
N LYS A 86 4.79 -5.01 -6.65
CA LYS A 86 5.61 -4.86 -5.45
C LYS A 86 4.82 -5.31 -4.23
N SER A 87 5.50 -5.96 -3.31
CA SER A 87 4.94 -6.35 -2.02
C SER A 87 5.93 -6.13 -0.88
N TYR A 88 5.40 -5.73 0.27
CA TYR A 88 6.13 -5.59 1.52
C TYR A 88 5.29 -6.18 2.65
N SER A 89 5.92 -6.97 3.51
CA SER A 89 5.25 -7.70 4.56
C SER A 89 5.68 -7.19 5.93
N PHE A 90 4.73 -7.16 6.86
CA PHE A 90 4.93 -6.67 8.20
C PHE A 90 4.25 -7.59 9.21
N SER A 91 4.85 -7.73 10.38
CA SER A 91 4.30 -8.46 11.51
C SER A 91 3.76 -7.48 12.57
N LEU A 92 2.68 -7.89 13.23
CA LEU A 92 2.13 -7.23 14.40
C LEU A 92 2.38 -8.08 15.65
N SER A 93 2.45 -7.43 16.81
CA SER A 93 2.74 -8.11 18.10
C SER A 93 1.68 -9.13 18.53
N ASN A 94 0.46 -9.03 17.99
CA ASN A 94 -0.63 -9.98 18.21
C ASN A 94 -0.51 -11.26 17.34
N GLY A 95 0.45 -11.31 16.40
CA GLY A 95 0.66 -12.43 15.49
C GLY A 95 -0.06 -12.30 14.14
N ASP A 96 -0.72 -11.17 13.91
CA ASP A 96 -1.27 -10.81 12.60
C ASP A 96 -0.13 -10.37 11.65
N ASN A 97 -0.43 -10.40 10.36
CA ASN A 97 0.46 -9.87 9.33
C ASN A 97 -0.25 -8.80 8.50
N LEU A 98 0.50 -7.80 8.07
CA LEU A 98 0.07 -6.82 7.07
C LEU A 98 0.90 -7.01 5.81
N ILE A 99 0.26 -6.99 4.64
CA ILE A 99 0.93 -7.07 3.36
C ILE A 99 0.51 -5.87 2.53
N ALA A 100 1.45 -4.99 2.22
CA ALA A 100 1.23 -3.92 1.26
C ALA A 100 1.53 -4.43 -0.15
N MET A 101 0.65 -4.13 -1.12
CA MET A 101 0.84 -4.53 -2.52
C MET A 101 0.35 -3.47 -3.50
N TRP A 102 1.10 -3.24 -4.58
CA TRP A 102 0.73 -2.36 -5.69
C TRP A 102 1.48 -2.72 -6.98
N THR A 103 1.06 -2.18 -8.12
CA THR A 103 1.80 -2.21 -9.38
C THR A 103 2.74 -1.01 -9.47
N GLU A 104 4.01 -1.24 -9.81
CA GLU A 104 5.02 -0.19 -9.91
C GLU A 104 4.94 0.59 -11.23
N GLY A 105 5.17 1.91 -11.19
CA GLY A 105 5.28 2.74 -12.40
C GLY A 105 4.42 4.00 -12.41
N VAL A 106 4.03 4.41 -13.63
CA VAL A 106 3.06 5.44 -14.02
C VAL A 106 1.83 5.64 -13.12
N ALA A 107 1.83 6.46 -12.06
CA ALA A 107 0.58 6.69 -11.33
C ALA A 107 -0.45 7.43 -12.22
N VAL A 108 -1.65 6.87 -12.36
CA VAL A 108 -2.80 7.52 -13.01
C VAL A 108 -3.81 7.92 -11.94
N ASP A 109 -4.78 8.78 -12.27
CA ASP A 109 -5.83 9.13 -11.29
C ASP A 109 -6.75 7.92 -11.06
N GLU A 110 -7.34 7.44 -12.15
CA GLU A 110 -8.23 6.29 -12.18
C GLU A 110 -7.48 5.05 -12.70
N ASP A 111 -7.16 4.14 -11.80
CA ASP A 111 -6.55 2.85 -12.16
C ASP A 111 -7.56 1.71 -11.98
N SER A 112 -7.82 1.00 -13.08
CA SER A 112 -8.64 -0.21 -13.10
C SER A 112 -7.99 -1.37 -12.35
N GLY A 113 -6.66 -1.35 -12.21
CA GLY A 113 -5.88 -2.41 -11.60
C GLY A 113 -5.73 -3.64 -12.48
N VAL A 114 -4.93 -4.58 -11.98
CA VAL A 114 -4.64 -5.88 -12.58
C VAL A 114 -5.06 -6.98 -11.63
N LYS A 115 -5.43 -8.15 -12.16
CA LYS A 115 -5.74 -9.32 -11.35
C LYS A 115 -4.46 -10.01 -10.89
N ALA A 116 -4.45 -10.44 -9.65
CA ALA A 116 -3.41 -11.30 -9.10
C ALA A 116 -4.03 -12.40 -8.23
N ASP A 117 -3.46 -13.60 -8.32
CA ASP A 117 -3.72 -14.69 -7.40
C ASP A 117 -2.54 -14.76 -6.42
N LEU A 118 -2.86 -14.87 -5.12
CA LEU A 118 -1.89 -14.86 -4.04
C LEU A 118 -1.95 -16.17 -3.27
N THR A 119 -0.78 -16.75 -2.99
CA THR A 119 -0.66 -17.92 -2.11
C THR A 119 0.27 -17.59 -0.94
N PHE A 120 -0.22 -17.81 0.27
CA PHE A 120 0.53 -17.64 1.51
C PHE A 120 0.78 -18.99 2.17
N THR A 121 2.05 -19.37 2.31
CA THR A 121 2.42 -20.67 2.88
C THR A 121 2.16 -20.73 4.38
N GLY A 122 1.47 -21.78 4.84
CA GLY A 122 1.28 -22.05 6.28
C GLY A 122 0.32 -21.08 6.99
N LEU A 123 -0.47 -20.31 6.25
CA LEU A 123 -1.46 -19.38 6.79
C LEU A 123 -2.91 -19.87 6.65
N SER A 124 -3.13 -21.17 6.39
CA SER A 124 -4.48 -21.70 6.25
C SER A 124 -5.36 -21.43 7.47
N GLY A 125 -6.65 -21.17 7.23
CA GLY A 125 -7.65 -20.93 8.28
C GLY A 125 -7.70 -19.49 8.78
N ARG A 126 -6.86 -18.60 8.25
CA ARG A 126 -6.84 -17.18 8.59
C ARG A 126 -7.85 -16.38 7.78
N GLU A 127 -8.35 -15.32 8.37
CA GLU A 127 -9.18 -14.32 7.69
C GLU A 127 -8.31 -13.22 7.08
N VAL A 128 -8.78 -12.60 6.00
CA VAL A 128 -8.07 -11.50 5.34
C VAL A 128 -8.99 -10.30 5.16
N ILE A 129 -8.53 -9.14 5.58
CA ILE A 129 -9.20 -7.85 5.39
C ILE A 129 -8.36 -7.01 4.44
N GLY A 130 -8.96 -6.54 3.34
CA GLY A 130 -8.35 -5.58 2.42
C GLY A 130 -8.65 -4.15 2.86
N ILE A 131 -7.62 -3.31 2.92
CA ILE A 131 -7.70 -1.93 3.36
C ILE A 131 -7.15 -1.01 2.27
N GLY A 132 -8.02 -0.16 1.71
CA GLY A 132 -7.66 0.82 0.69
C GLY A 132 -7.13 2.10 1.31
N VAL A 133 -5.83 2.37 1.17
CA VAL A 133 -5.14 3.45 1.92
C VAL A 133 -5.59 4.87 1.58
N LEU A 134 -6.01 5.11 0.33
CA LEU A 134 -6.42 6.44 -0.13
C LEU A 134 -7.71 6.93 0.53
N ASN A 135 -8.64 6.01 0.79
CA ASN A 135 -10.00 6.34 1.24
C ASN A 135 -10.36 5.70 2.60
N GLY A 136 -9.50 4.84 3.15
CA GLY A 136 -9.71 4.17 4.44
C GLY A 136 -10.76 3.06 4.42
N TYR A 137 -11.18 2.58 3.24
CA TYR A 137 -12.18 1.51 3.15
C TYR A 137 -11.60 0.16 3.54
N MET A 138 -12.37 -0.61 4.31
CA MET A 138 -12.05 -1.97 4.74
C MET A 138 -13.08 -2.95 4.19
N GLN A 139 -12.63 -4.08 3.69
CA GLN A 139 -13.49 -5.13 3.16
C GLN A 139 -12.91 -6.52 3.47
N SER A 140 -13.77 -7.47 3.84
CA SER A 140 -13.35 -8.88 3.93
C SER A 140 -12.98 -9.40 2.54
N ILE A 141 -11.87 -10.10 2.43
CA ILE A 141 -11.41 -10.76 1.20
C ILE A 141 -11.83 -12.23 1.25
N ALA A 142 -12.41 -12.70 0.16
CA ALA A 142 -12.73 -14.11 0.01
C ALA A 142 -11.42 -14.92 -0.11
N VAL A 143 -11.27 -15.93 0.74
CA VAL A 143 -10.08 -16.79 0.78
C VAL A 143 -10.48 -18.26 0.70
N SER A 144 -9.61 -19.08 0.11
CA SER A 144 -9.69 -20.54 0.18
C SER A 144 -8.46 -21.10 0.87
N ASN A 145 -8.55 -22.37 1.28
CA ASN A 145 -7.43 -23.09 1.87
C ASN A 145 -7.06 -24.27 0.98
N GLU A 146 -5.80 -24.35 0.57
CA GLU A 146 -5.30 -25.38 -0.33
C GLU A 146 -3.96 -25.92 0.20
N ASN A 147 -3.90 -27.21 0.52
CA ASN A 147 -2.66 -27.88 0.97
C ASN A 147 -1.96 -27.19 2.18
N GLY A 148 -2.71 -26.57 3.09
CA GLY A 148 -2.17 -25.83 4.24
C GLY A 148 -1.78 -24.38 3.95
N ASN A 149 -2.07 -23.89 2.74
CA ASN A 149 -1.87 -22.51 2.33
C ASN A 149 -3.19 -21.74 2.35
N LEU A 150 -3.09 -20.42 2.53
CA LEU A 150 -4.17 -19.49 2.26
C LEU A 150 -4.05 -18.99 0.82
N VAL A 151 -5.15 -19.01 0.07
CA VAL A 151 -5.20 -18.61 -1.33
C VAL A 151 -6.22 -17.50 -1.51
N ILE A 152 -5.83 -16.44 -2.22
CA ILE A 152 -6.69 -15.34 -2.66
C ILE A 152 -6.71 -15.36 -4.17
N GLN A 153 -7.90 -15.46 -4.78
CA GLN A 153 -8.06 -15.46 -6.22
C GLN A 153 -8.62 -14.14 -6.72
N ASN A 154 -8.18 -13.70 -7.91
CA ASN A 154 -8.67 -12.53 -8.62
C ASN A 154 -8.60 -11.22 -7.80
N LEU A 155 -7.58 -11.05 -6.97
CA LEU A 155 -7.37 -9.82 -6.24
C LEU A 155 -7.06 -8.68 -7.23
N ILE A 156 -7.74 -7.55 -7.11
CA ILE A 156 -7.46 -6.36 -7.92
C ILE A 156 -6.34 -5.54 -7.26
N VAL A 157 -5.16 -5.59 -7.86
CA VAL A 157 -3.98 -4.81 -7.45
C VAL A 157 -3.90 -3.56 -8.32
N ARG A 158 -3.82 -2.39 -7.69
CA ARG A 158 -3.74 -1.10 -8.38
C ARG A 158 -2.34 -0.51 -8.28
N ASP A 159 -2.14 0.61 -8.94
CA ASP A 159 -0.99 1.49 -8.86
C ASP A 159 -0.93 2.24 -7.51
N TYR A 160 -1.54 1.73 -6.45
CA TYR A 160 -1.35 2.24 -5.11
C TYR A 160 -1.57 1.15 -4.09
N PRO A 161 -1.03 1.31 -2.87
CA PRO A 161 -1.02 0.25 -1.89
C PRO A 161 -2.45 -0.18 -1.51
N LEU A 162 -2.73 -1.46 -1.72
CA LEU A 162 -3.73 -2.21 -0.97
C LEU A 162 -3.01 -2.87 0.21
N ILE A 163 -3.54 -2.71 1.42
CA ILE A 163 -3.05 -3.48 2.57
C ILE A 163 -3.95 -4.70 2.78
N LEU A 164 -3.36 -5.87 2.86
CA LEU A 164 -4.02 -7.10 3.29
C LEU A 164 -3.64 -7.36 4.75
N HIS A 165 -4.62 -7.30 5.64
CA HIS A 165 -4.47 -7.67 7.04
C HIS A 165 -4.90 -9.12 7.22
N VAL A 166 -3.93 -10.00 7.47
CA VAL A 166 -4.12 -11.43 7.70
C VAL A 166 -4.20 -11.68 9.20
N VAL A 167 -5.40 -12.01 9.67
CA VAL A 167 -5.74 -12.15 11.10
C VAL A 167 -5.41 -13.57 11.56
N LYS A 168 -4.74 -13.69 12.72
CA LYS A 168 -4.38 -14.98 13.31
C LYS A 168 -5.57 -15.74 13.90
#